data_AF-A0A850X6M4-F1
#
_entry.id   AF-A0A850X6M4-F1
#
_cell.length_a   1.000
_cell.length_b   1.000
_cell.length_c   1.000
_cell.angle_alpha   90.00
_cell.angle_beta   90.00
_cell.angle_gamma   90.00
#
_symmetry.space_group_name_H-M   'P 1'
#
loop_
_entity.id
_entity.type
_entity.pdbx_description
1 polymer ?
#
loop_
_entity_poly.entity_id
_entity_poly.type
_entity_poly.pdbx_seq_one_letter_code
_entity_poly.pdbx_strand_id
1 'polypeptide(L)'
;GSDSRSFHISVQGTAAPASVGETSSITAVAGGQLVLECPEDAVPPSHIEWHWKGSPLREDARRQVLAEGRFLQIRDVGAADGGEYSCRATNALGDTSLRVQVEVHG
;
A
#
# COMPACT_ATOMS: atom_id res chain seq x y z
N GLY A 1 7.46 49.71 20.20
CA GLY A 1 6.39 49.39 19.23
C GLY A 1 6.86 48.19 18.45
N SER A 2 5.98 47.19 18.31
CA SER A 2 6.28 45.82 17.84
C SER A 2 7.11 45.77 16.55
N ASP A 3 8.27 45.10 16.60
CA ASP A 3 9.01 44.62 15.45
C ASP A 3 8.41 43.28 15.02
N SER A 4 7.83 43.22 13.82
CA SER A 4 7.27 41.98 13.28
C SER A 4 8.21 41.43 12.21
N ARG A 5 8.92 40.33 12.53
CA ARG A 5 9.66 39.53 11.56
C ARG A 5 8.72 38.51 10.93
N SER A 6 8.35 38.74 9.68
CA SER A 6 7.56 37.83 8.86
C SER A 6 8.41 36.63 8.46
N PHE A 7 8.07 35.44 8.94
CA PHE A 7 8.61 34.18 8.43
C PHE A 7 7.66 33.64 7.37
N HIS A 8 8.11 33.60 6.12
CA HIS A 8 7.40 32.88 5.07
C HIS A 8 7.64 31.39 5.29
N ILE A 9 6.65 30.70 5.83
CA ILE A 9 6.64 29.23 5.85
C ILE A 9 6.27 28.80 4.43
N SER A 10 7.26 28.43 3.62
CA SER A 10 7.01 27.69 2.39
C SER A 10 6.63 26.27 2.78
N VAL A 11 5.36 25.91 2.60
CA VAL A 11 4.93 24.51 2.65
C VAL A 11 5.56 23.84 1.43
N GLN A 12 6.73 23.24 1.60
CA GLN A 12 7.24 22.29 0.62
C GLN A 12 6.31 21.07 0.71
N GLY A 13 5.32 21.03 -0.17
CA GLY A 13 4.56 19.82 -0.42
C GLY A 13 5.54 18.77 -0.92
N THR A 14 6.05 17.95 -0.01
CA THR A 14 6.69 16.69 -0.38
C THR A 14 5.60 15.93 -1.11
N ALA A 15 5.80 15.76 -2.42
CA ALA A 15 4.90 15.00 -3.28
C ALA A 15 4.45 13.75 -2.53
N ALA A 16 3.14 13.50 -2.51
CA ALA A 16 2.63 12.20 -2.11
C ALA A 16 3.49 11.12 -2.79
N PRO A 17 3.95 10.07 -2.08
CA PRO A 17 4.73 9.04 -2.72
C PRO A 17 3.84 8.44 -3.81
N ALA A 18 4.32 8.55 -5.05
CA ALA A 18 3.75 8.04 -6.30
C ALA A 18 2.22 8.15 -6.45
N SER A 19 1.80 9.18 -7.18
CA SER A 19 0.72 9.14 -8.17
C SER A 19 -0.11 7.85 -8.25
N VAL A 20 -1.38 7.98 -7.85
CA VAL A 20 -2.57 7.44 -8.52
C VAL A 20 -2.25 6.78 -9.87
N GLY A 21 -2.27 5.45 -9.94
CA GLY A 21 -2.44 4.71 -11.19
C GLY A 21 -1.26 3.88 -11.72
N GLU A 22 -0.14 3.76 -11.01
CA GLU A 22 0.94 2.85 -11.45
C GLU A 22 0.60 1.42 -11.02
N THR A 23 -0.08 0.67 -11.88
CA THR A 23 -0.27 -0.78 -11.70
C THR A 23 1.08 -1.45 -11.89
N SER A 24 1.73 -1.82 -10.80
CA SER A 24 2.94 -2.66 -10.85
C SER A 24 2.56 -4.11 -11.14
N SER A 25 3.33 -4.82 -11.96
CA SER A 25 3.17 -6.26 -12.16
C SER A 25 4.31 -6.99 -11.48
N ILE A 26 3.99 -8.04 -10.72
CA ILE A 26 4.98 -8.88 -10.07
C ILE A 26 4.68 -10.36 -10.32
N THR A 27 5.74 -11.15 -10.29
CA THR A 27 5.64 -12.61 -10.46
C THR A 27 5.90 -13.31 -9.15
N ALA A 28 4.99 -14.19 -8.74
CA ALA A 28 5.13 -15.08 -7.60
C ALA A 28 5.37 -16.52 -8.07
N VAL A 29 6.14 -17.28 -7.29
CA VAL A 29 6.43 -18.69 -7.59
C VAL A 29 5.47 -19.59 -6.82
N ALA A 30 4.87 -20.56 -7.50
CA ALA A 30 3.98 -21.54 -6.89
C ALA A 30 4.68 -22.34 -5.77
N GLY A 31 3.98 -22.55 -4.65
CA GLY A 31 4.53 -23.15 -3.43
C GLY A 31 5.49 -22.23 -2.64
N GLY A 32 5.79 -21.04 -3.17
CA GLY A 32 6.66 -20.05 -2.55
C GLY A 32 5.93 -19.15 -1.54
N GLN A 33 6.63 -18.09 -1.15
CA GLN A 33 6.10 -17.00 -0.33
C GLN A 33 6.08 -15.71 -1.15
N LEU A 34 4.96 -14.98 -1.08
CA LEU A 34 4.80 -13.65 -1.64
C LEU A 34 4.68 -12.62 -0.51
N VAL A 35 5.37 -11.48 -0.65
CA VAL A 35 5.23 -10.32 0.23
C VAL A 35 4.98 -9.09 -0.64
N LEU A 36 3.86 -8.41 -0.40
CA LEU A 36 3.54 -7.11 -0.97
C LEU A 36 3.80 -6.03 0.07
N GLU A 37 4.35 -4.90 -0.37
CA GLU A 37 4.50 -3.70 0.45
C GLU A 37 3.57 -2.61 -0.05
N CYS A 38 2.92 -1.92 0.89
CA CYS A 38 2.24 -0.66 0.64
C CYS A 38 3.18 0.47 1.09
N PRO A 39 3.82 1.20 0.16
CA PRO A 39 4.70 2.31 0.50
C PRO A 39 3.85 3.46 1.06
N GLU A 40 3.95 3.68 2.37
CA GLU A 40 3.20 4.71 3.08
C GLU A 40 4.15 5.60 3.86
N ASP A 41 4.36 6.81 3.36
CA ASP A 41 5.16 7.86 3.99
C ASP A 41 4.31 9.09 4.36
N ALA A 42 2.97 8.97 4.37
CA ALA A 42 2.11 10.13 4.61
C ALA A 42 2.15 10.60 6.06
N VAL A 43 2.06 11.92 6.21
CA VAL A 43 1.91 12.60 7.50
C VAL A 43 0.66 13.48 7.40
N PRO A 44 -0.37 13.26 8.24
CA PRO A 44 -0.44 12.29 9.34
C PRO A 44 -0.45 10.81 8.89
N PRO A 45 -0.02 9.87 9.76
CA PRO A 45 -0.04 8.44 9.45
C PRO A 45 -1.40 7.97 8.94
N SER A 46 -1.39 7.16 7.89
CA SER A 46 -2.61 6.61 7.28
C SER A 46 -2.96 5.24 7.85
N HIS A 47 -4.26 4.94 7.90
CA HIS A 47 -4.77 3.59 8.10
C HIS A 47 -4.72 2.84 6.76
N ILE A 48 -4.06 1.68 6.72
CA ILE A 48 -3.88 0.87 5.51
C ILE A 48 -4.82 -0.33 5.52
N GLU A 49 -5.55 -0.53 4.43
CA GLU A 49 -6.41 -1.70 4.19
C GLU A 49 -6.03 -2.39 2.88
N TRP A 50 -5.87 -3.72 2.92
CA TRP A 50 -5.61 -4.51 1.71
C TRP A 50 -6.91 -5.00 1.10
N HIS A 51 -6.95 -5.01 -0.23
CA HIS A 51 -8.04 -5.55 -1.02
C HIS A 51 -7.52 -6.59 -2.01
N TRP A 52 -8.35 -7.58 -2.25
CA TRP A 52 -8.19 -8.61 -3.25
C TRP A 52 -9.34 -8.55 -4.24
N LYS A 53 -9.04 -8.28 -5.51
CA LYS A 53 -10.05 -8.16 -6.59
C LYS A 53 -11.18 -7.20 -6.20
N GLY A 54 -10.80 -6.06 -5.62
CA GLY A 54 -11.70 -4.99 -5.15
C GLY A 54 -12.39 -5.24 -3.81
N SER A 55 -12.30 -6.43 -3.23
CA SER A 55 -12.93 -6.76 -1.93
C SER A 55 -11.90 -6.71 -0.79
N PRO A 56 -12.29 -6.29 0.43
CA PRO A 56 -11.38 -6.34 1.59
C PRO A 56 -10.74 -7.72 1.74
N LEU A 57 -9.42 -7.74 1.84
CA LEU A 57 -8.66 -8.96 1.99
C LEU A 57 -8.92 -9.55 3.37
N ARG A 58 -9.29 -10.84 3.40
CA ARG A 58 -9.47 -11.58 4.64
C ARG A 58 -8.21 -12.36 4.96
N GLU A 59 -7.67 -12.09 6.14
CA GLU A 59 -6.57 -12.86 6.71
C GLU A 59 -6.99 -14.30 7.02
N ASP A 60 -6.04 -15.22 6.90
CA ASP A 60 -6.14 -16.62 7.27
C ASP A 60 -4.76 -17.20 7.58
N ALA A 61 -4.65 -18.51 7.82
CA ALA A 61 -3.38 -19.16 8.15
C ALA A 61 -2.26 -18.93 7.11
N ARG A 62 -2.59 -18.68 5.83
CA ARG A 62 -1.64 -18.39 4.75
C ARG A 62 -1.45 -16.89 4.50
N ARG A 63 -2.51 -16.09 4.62
CA ARG A 63 -2.57 -14.66 4.30
C ARG A 63 -2.58 -13.82 5.58
N GLN A 64 -1.52 -13.05 5.80
CA GLN A 64 -1.31 -12.28 7.02
C GLN A 64 -0.94 -10.85 6.68
N VAL A 65 -1.56 -9.90 7.37
CA VAL A 65 -1.25 -8.47 7.29
C VAL A 65 -0.34 -8.11 8.47
N LEU A 66 0.81 -7.51 8.16
CA LEU A 66 1.89 -7.26 9.11
C LEU A 66 2.22 -5.76 9.17
N ALA A 67 2.86 -5.37 10.28
CA ALA A 67 3.33 -4.00 10.51
C ALA A 67 2.25 -2.94 10.23
N GLU A 68 1.11 -3.06 10.93
CA GLU A 68 -0.01 -2.09 10.84
C GLU A 68 -0.53 -1.89 9.41
N GLY A 69 -0.56 -2.94 8.60
CA GLY A 69 -1.07 -2.89 7.23
C GLY A 69 0.00 -2.67 6.16
N ARG A 70 1.23 -2.33 6.52
CA ARG A 70 2.29 -2.03 5.55
C ARG A 70 2.65 -3.24 4.66
N PHE A 71 2.60 -4.45 5.20
CA PHE A 71 2.95 -5.64 4.44
C PHE A 71 1.81 -6.66 4.39
N LEU A 72 1.58 -7.24 3.23
CA LEU A 72 0.74 -8.42 3.05
C LEU A 72 1.64 -9.60 2.70
N GLN A 73 1.60 -10.64 3.54
CA GLN A 73 2.33 -11.88 3.34
C GLN A 73 1.39 -13.02 2.96
N ILE A 74 1.71 -13.74 1.89
CA ILE A 74 0.99 -14.94 1.43
C ILE A 74 1.98 -16.11 1.37
N ARG A 75 1.70 -17.18 2.11
CA ARG A 75 2.50 -18.42 2.08
C ARG A 75 1.84 -19.47 1.21
N ASP A 76 2.66 -20.41 0.71
CA ASP A 76 2.21 -21.52 -0.14
C ASP A 76 1.35 -21.00 -1.30
N VAL A 77 1.95 -20.09 -2.09
CA VAL A 77 1.28 -19.37 -3.17
C VAL A 77 0.77 -20.37 -4.21
N GLY A 78 -0.51 -20.27 -4.56
CA GLY A 78 -1.13 -21.06 -5.61
C GLY A 78 -1.68 -20.18 -6.74
N ALA A 79 -2.06 -20.80 -7.86
CA ALA A 79 -2.63 -20.08 -9.01
C ALA A 79 -3.87 -19.22 -8.65
N ALA A 80 -4.63 -19.62 -7.63
CA ALA A 80 -5.79 -18.87 -7.13
C ALA A 80 -5.43 -17.56 -6.44
N ASP A 81 -4.18 -17.41 -6.00
CA ASP A 81 -3.64 -16.18 -5.41
C ASP A 81 -3.17 -15.19 -6.50
N GLY A 82 -3.34 -15.51 -7.80
CA GLY A 82 -3.05 -14.61 -8.93
C GLY A 82 -4.22 -13.66 -9.28
N GLY A 83 -3.90 -12.37 -9.51
CA GLY A 83 -4.88 -11.31 -9.72
C GLY A 83 -4.46 -9.93 -9.19
N GLU A 84 -5.42 -9.01 -9.15
CA GLU A 84 -5.21 -7.62 -8.69
C GLU A 84 -5.34 -7.51 -7.16
N TYR A 85 -4.25 -7.13 -6.51
CA TYR A 85 -4.23 -6.66 -5.14
C TYR A 85 -4.19 -5.14 -5.11
N SER A 86 -4.78 -4.54 -4.08
CA SER A 86 -4.56 -3.13 -3.80
C SER A 86 -4.41 -2.88 -2.32
N CYS A 87 -3.62 -1.86 -1.99
CA CYS A 87 -3.63 -1.29 -0.66
C CYS A 87 -4.26 0.11 -0.74
N ARG A 88 -5.15 0.40 0.20
CA ARG A 88 -5.77 1.71 0.36
C ARG A 88 -5.29 2.32 1.66
N ALA A 89 -4.62 3.45 1.58
CA ALA A 89 -4.17 4.20 2.74
C ALA A 89 -5.03 5.46 2.89
N THR A 90 -5.61 5.65 4.08
CA THR A 90 -6.53 6.76 4.37
C THR A 90 -6.07 7.54 5.59
N ASN A 91 -5.97 8.86 5.48
CA ASN A 91 -5.69 9.77 6.60
C ASN A 91 -6.62 11.00 6.58
N ALA A 92 -6.37 11.94 7.49
CA ALA A 92 -7.17 13.17 7.60
C ALA A 92 -7.06 14.10 6.36
N LEU A 93 -6.10 13.87 5.47
CA LEU A 93 -5.89 14.65 4.25
C LEU A 93 -6.53 14.02 3.01
N GLY A 94 -6.93 12.74 3.08
CA GLY A 94 -7.59 12.01 2.00
C GLY A 94 -7.22 10.54 1.96
N ASP A 95 -7.46 9.93 0.79
CA ASP A 95 -7.11 8.54 0.52
C ASP A 95 -6.21 8.39 -0.71
N THR A 96 -5.28 7.43 -0.63
CA THR A 96 -4.45 6.98 -1.74
C THR A 96 -4.60 5.47 -1.91
N SER A 97 -4.39 4.98 -3.13
CA SER A 97 -4.41 3.55 -3.41
C SER A 97 -3.33 3.14 -4.41
N LEU A 98 -2.64 2.06 -4.08
CA LEU A 98 -1.71 1.37 -4.97
C LEU A 98 -2.35 0.09 -5.46
N ARG A 99 -2.19 -0.21 -6.75
CA ARG A 99 -2.63 -1.47 -7.37
C ARG A 99 -1.42 -2.27 -7.84
N VAL A 100 -1.46 -3.57 -7.58
CA VAL A 100 -0.44 -4.53 -7.99
C VAL A 100 -1.12 -5.71 -8.66
N GLN A 101 -0.70 -6.05 -9.87
CA GLN A 101 -1.07 -7.27 -10.55
C GLN A 101 -0.08 -8.38 -10.17
N VAL A 102 -0.60 -9.49 -9.63
CA VAL A 102 0.20 -10.66 -9.28
C VAL A 102 -0.03 -11.77 -10.30
N GLU A 103 1.05 -12.22 -10.92
CA GLU A 103 1.06 -13.39 -11.79
C GLU A 103 1.77 -14.55 -11.09
N VAL A 104 1.16 -15.73 -11.10
CA VAL A 104 1.75 -16.92 -10.45
C VAL A 104 2.34 -17.82 -11.53
N HIS A 105 3.63 -18.10 -11.43
CA HIS A 105 4.34 -19.03 -12.30
C HIS A 105 4.76 -20.27 -11.49
N GLY A 106 4.75 -21.43 -12.13
CA GLY A 106 5.09 -22.72 -11.54
C GLY A 106 6.07 -23.49 -12.39
#